data_AF-A0A2V8MED4-F1
#
_entry.id   AF-A0A2V8MED4-F1
#
_cell.length_a   1.000
_cell.length_b   1.000
_cell.length_c   1.000
_cell.angle_alpha   90.00
_cell.angle_beta   90.00
_cell.angle_gamma   90.00
#
_symmetry.space_group_name_H-M   'P 1'
#
loop_
_entity.id
_entity.type
_entity.pdbx_description
1 polymer ?
#
loop_
_entity_poly.entity_id
_entity_poly.type
_entity_poly.pdbx_seq_one_letter_code
_entity_poly.pdbx_strand_id
1 'polypeptide(L)' 'MRALIDTHAFLWWLDGDRRLSAASRRIIADEGNTIIVSAATAWEISTKVRLGKLPGAVDVAADLMGCIRGQKFD' A
#
# COMPACT_ATOMS: atom_id res chain seq x y z
N MET A 1 -16.40 -4.86 5.09
CA MET A 1 -16.50 -4.60 3.62
C MET A 1 -15.20 -5.05 2.95
N ARG A 2 -15.18 -5.29 1.62
CA ARG A 2 -13.93 -5.51 0.88
C ARG A 2 -13.54 -4.24 0.10
N ALA A 3 -12.32 -3.75 0.28
CA ALA A 3 -11.84 -2.55 -0.39
C ALA A 3 -10.51 -2.83 -1.10
N LEU A 4 -10.47 -2.59 -2.41
CA LEU A 4 -9.23 -2.59 -3.18
C LEU A 4 -8.62 -1.19 -3.10
N ILE A 5 -7.36 -1.10 -2.70
CA ILE A 5 -6.65 0.18 -2.59
C ILE A 5 -5.67 0.38 -3.74
N ASP A 6 -5.51 1.64 -4.16
CA ASP A 6 -4.50 2.02 -5.15
C ASP A 6 -3.08 1.92 -4.57
N THR A 7 -2.10 1.74 -5.43
CA THR A 7 -0.67 1.76 -5.09
C THR A 7 -0.28 2.99 -4.26
N HIS A 8 -0.73 4.20 -4.62
CA HIS A 8 -0.36 5.39 -3.85
C HIS A 8 -1.02 5.41 -2.46
N ALA A 9 -2.25 4.89 -2.33
CA ALA A 9 -2.96 4.82 -1.06
C ALA A 9 -2.28 3.82 -0.12
N PHE A 10 -1.79 2.69 -0.66
CA PHE A 10 -0.99 1.72 0.09
C PHE A 10 0.31 2.34 0.61
N LEU A 11 1.07 3.05 -0.23
CA LEU A 11 2.31 3.70 0.19
C LEU A 11 2.07 4.79 1.24
N TRP A 12 1.06 5.64 1.05
CA TRP A 12 0.70 6.65 2.04
C TRP A 12 0.22 6.07 3.37
N TRP A 13 -0.45 4.91 3.33
CA TRP A 13 -0.82 4.19 4.54
C TRP A 13 0.42 3.75 5.32
N LEU A 14 1.38 3.09 4.64
CA LEU A 14 2.63 2.63 5.26
C LEU A 14 3.45 3.79 5.85
N ASP A 15 3.53 4.91 5.14
CA ASP A 15 4.27 6.10 5.58
C ASP A 15 3.52 6.94 6.62
N GLY A 16 2.27 6.58 6.94
CA GLY A 16 1.40 7.40 7.79
C GLY A 16 1.09 8.79 7.20
N ASP A 17 1.23 8.96 5.89
CA ASP A 17 1.18 10.25 5.19
C ASP A 17 -0.20 10.93 5.32
N ARG A 18 -0.20 12.27 5.44
CA ARG A 18 -1.41 13.10 5.56
C ARG A 18 -2.19 13.22 4.25
N ARG A 19 -1.58 12.88 3.12
CA ARG A 19 -2.24 12.80 1.80
C ARG A 19 -3.30 11.70 1.76
N LEU A 20 -3.20 10.69 2.63
CA LEU A 20 -4.27 9.72 2.79
C LEU A 20 -5.45 10.34 3.53
N SER A 21 -6.58 10.45 2.83
CA SER A 21 -7.79 11.09 3.37
C SER A 21 -8.24 10.43 4.69
N ALA A 22 -8.85 11.22 5.58
CA ALA A 22 -9.37 10.71 6.85
C ALA A 22 -10.45 9.63 6.66
N ALA A 23 -11.21 9.68 5.56
CA ALA A 23 -12.20 8.65 5.24
C ALA A 23 -11.51 7.33 4.85
N SER A 24 -10.53 7.38 3.94
CA SER A 24 -9.74 6.22 3.52
C SER A 24 -9.00 5.60 4.71
N ARG A 25 -8.39 6.42 5.55
CA ARG A 25 -7.71 5.97 6.76
C ARG A 25 -8.65 5.24 7.71
N ARG A 26 -9.88 5.72 7.91
CA ARG A 26 -10.90 5.02 8.73
C ARG A 26 -11.31 3.68 8.13
N ILE A 27 -11.48 3.61 6.82
CA ILE A 27 -11.82 2.34 6.14
C ILE A 27 -10.69 1.32 6.29
N ILE A 28 -9.44 1.75 6.09
CA ILE A 28 -8.26 0.88 6.16
C ILE A 28 -7.95 0.45 7.60
N ALA A 29 -8.16 1.34 8.58
CA ALA A 29 -7.90 1.05 10.00
C ALA A 29 -8.95 0.17 10.68
N ASP A 30 -10.11 0.01 10.06
CA ASP A 30 -11.21 -0.79 10.60
C ASP A 30 -10.98 -2.28 10.29
N GLU A 31 -10.65 -3.06 11.32
CA GLU A 31 -10.39 -4.50 11.22
C GLU A 31 -11.61 -5.31 10.73
N GLY A 32 -12.82 -4.74 10.74
CA GLY A 32 -14.00 -5.33 10.11
C GLY A 32 -13.99 -5.27 8.57
N ASN A 33 -13.00 -4.58 7.99
CA ASN A 33 -12.79 -4.49 6.55
C ASN A 33 -11.64 -5.38 6.09
N THR A 34 -11.84 -6.02 4.94
CA THR A 34 -10.80 -6.72 4.21
C THR A 34 -10.20 -5.77 3.20
N ILE A 35 -8.94 -5.41 3.40
CA ILE A 35 -8.20 -4.54 2.50
C ILE A 35 -7.40 -5.41 1.54
N ILE A 36 -7.63 -5.21 0.25
CA ILE A 36 -7.03 -6.00 -0.82
C ILE A 36 -5.95 -5.15 -1.50
N VAL A 37 -4.78 -5.74 -1.71
CA VAL A 37 -3.68 -5.17 -2.50
C VAL A 37 -3.49 -6.00 -3.77
N SER A 38 -3.67 -5.37 -4.93
CA SER A 38 -3.54 -6.08 -6.21
C SER A 38 -2.09 -6.46 -6.50
N ALA A 39 -1.89 -7.58 -7.20
CA ALA A 39 -0.60 -7.93 -7.79
C ALA A 39 -0.05 -6.83 -8.73
N ALA A 40 -0.92 -5.99 -9.31
CA ALA A 40 -0.51 -4.84 -10.10
C ALA A 40 0.29 -3.81 -9.27
N THR A 41 -0.03 -3.65 -7.99
CA THR A 41 0.72 -2.75 -7.08
C THR A 41 2.18 -3.18 -6.97
N ALA A 42 2.44 -4.49 -6.91
CA ALA A 42 3.81 -5.02 -6.91
C ALA A 42 4.58 -4.59 -8.17
N TRP A 43 3.97 -4.79 -9.34
CA TRP A 43 4.57 -4.46 -10.63
C TRP A 43 4.80 -2.95 -10.79
N GLU A 44 3.85 -2.11 -10.36
CA GLU A 44 3.98 -0.66 -10.42
C GLU A 44 5.10 -0.14 -9.53
N ILE A 45 5.16 -0.61 -8.27
CA ILE A 45 6.20 -0.22 -7.32
C ILE A 45 7.58 -0.65 -7.83
N SER A 46 7.74 -1.93 -8.20
CA SER A 46 9.02 -2.46 -8.66
C SER A 46 9.51 -1.74 -9.93
N THR A 47 8.61 -1.44 -10.86
CA THR A 47 8.94 -0.74 -12.10
C THR A 47 9.33 0.72 -11.83
N LYS A 48 8.58 1.43 -10.99
CA LYS A 48 8.90 2.83 -10.65
C LYS A 48 10.19 2.95 -9.85
N VAL A 49 10.47 2.02 -8.93
CA VAL A 49 11.74 1.96 -8.20
C VAL A 49 12.90 1.70 -9.16
N ARG A 50 12.80 0.70 -10.04
CA ARG A 50 13.84 0.40 -11.05
C ARG A 50 14.15 1.57 -11.97
N LEU A 51 13.13 2.39 -12.31
CA LEU A 51 13.28 3.59 -13.13
C LEU A 51 13.77 4.82 -12.34
N GLY A 52 14.01 4.70 -11.03
CA GLY A 52 14.39 5.83 -10.16
C GLY A 52 13.27 6.85 -9.92
N LYS A 53 12.03 6.53 -10.30
CA LYS A 53 10.87 7.41 -10.20
C LYS A 53 10.19 7.37 -8.82
N LEU A 54 10.53 6.39 -7.99
CA LEU A 54 9.96 6.22 -6.65
C LEU A 54 11.03 5.78 -5.64
N PRO A 55 12.03 6.63 -5.35
CA PRO A 55 13.15 6.25 -4.48
C PRO A 55 12.75 5.94 -3.03
N GLY A 56 11.62 6.48 -2.56
CA GLY A 56 11.11 6.21 -1.20
C GLY A 56 10.48 4.83 -1.00
N ALA A 57 10.24 4.06 -2.06
CA ALA A 57 9.59 2.75 -1.97
C ALA A 57 10.57 1.57 -2.17
N VAL A 58 11.88 1.78 -2.05
CA VAL A 58 12.89 0.73 -2.26
C VAL A 58 12.69 -0.43 -1.29
N ASP A 59 12.46 -0.15 -0.01
CA ASP A 59 12.23 -1.19 1.00
C ASP A 59 10.91 -1.94 0.77
N VAL A 60 9.87 -1.21 0.39
CA VAL A 60 8.56 -1.80 0.02
C VAL A 60 8.68 -2.68 -1.22
N ALA A 61 9.49 -2.28 -2.21
CA ALA A 61 9.74 -3.08 -3.40
C ALA A 61 10.55 -4.35 -3.07
N ALA A 62 11.42 -4.30 -2.07
CA ALA A 62 12.23 -5.43 -1.64
C ALA A 62 11.43 -6.47 -0.86
N ASP A 63 10.44 -6.06 -0.06
CA ASP A 63 9.60 -6.98 0.73
C ASP A 63 8.12 -6.57 0.78
N LEU A 64 7.47 -6.53 -0.40
CA LEU A 64 6.06 -6.18 -0.49
C LEU A 64 5.17 -7.14 0.32
N MET A 65 5.47 -8.44 0.27
CA MET A 65 4.67 -9.45 0.97
C MET A 65 4.83 -9.35 2.48
N GLY A 66 5.99 -8.93 2.99
CA GLY A 66 6.17 -8.58 4.39
C GLY A 66 5.32 -7.36 4.77
N CYS A 67 5.30 -6.31 3.95
CA CYS A 67 4.44 -5.15 4.19
C CYS A 67 2.95 -5.50 4.22
N ILE A 68 2.46 -6.28 3.24
CA ILE A 68 1.06 -6.71 3.17
C ILE A 68 0.68 -7.54 4.40
N ARG A 69 1.49 -8.55 4.74
CA ARG A 69 1.25 -9.42 5.91
C ARG A 69 1.33 -8.65 7.22
N GLY A 70 2.26 -7.71 7.35
CA GLY A 70 2.42 -6.87 8.53
C GLY A 70 1.19 -5.99 8.81
N GLN A 71 0.40 -5.67 7.77
CA GLN A 71 -0.85 -4.91 7.88
C GLN A 71 -2.10 -5.80 7.95
N LYS A 72 -1.96 -7.13 7.87
CA LYS A 72 -3.08 -8.09 7.74
C LYS A 72 -3.95 -7.80 6.49
N PHE A 73 -3.33 -7.34 5.40
CA PHE A 73 -4.01 -7.14 4.13
C PHE A 73 -4.00 -8.43 3.29
N ASP A 74 -4.96 -8.54 2.37
CA ASP A 74 -5.13 -9.64 1.42
C ASP A 74 -4.48 -9.37 0.06
#